data_AF-A0A1G7FCZ9-F1
#
_entry.id   AF-A0A1G7FCZ9-F1
#
_cell.length_a   1.000
_cell.length_b   1.000
_cell.length_c   1.000
_cell.angle_alpha   90.00
_cell.angle_beta   90.00
_cell.angle_gamma   90.00
#
_symmetry.space_group_name_H-M   'P 1'
#
loop_
_entity.id
_entity.type
_entity.pdbx_description
1 polymer ?
#
loop_
_entity_poly.entity_id
_entity_poly.type
_entity_poly.pdbx_seq_one_letter_code
_entity_poly.pdbx_strand_id
1 'polypeptide(L)' 'MHLALATQDLGGLSAHLKTKNVIFDDWTGKKNTIKHRSDGVDQIYIQDPDGYWIEINTATH' A
#
# COMPACT_ATOMS: atom_id res chain seq x y z
N MET A 1 4.77 -15.82 -6.23
CA MET A 1 5.67 -14.66 -6.07
C MET A 1 5.04 -13.74 -5.05
N HIS A 2 5.82 -13.21 -4.10
CA HIS A 2 5.36 -12.22 -3.14
C HIS A 2 6.33 -11.04 -3.22
N LEU A 3 5.79 -9.84 -3.50
CA LEU A 3 6.56 -8.62 -3.66
C LEU A 3 6.13 -7.64 -2.56
N ALA A 4 7.08 -7.22 -1.74
CA ALA A 4 6.91 -6.19 -0.74
C ALA A 4 7.92 -5.07 -0.99
N LEU A 5 7.44 -3.84 -0.94
CA LEU A 5 8.25 -2.63 -1.12
C LEU A 5 8.10 -1.74 0.12
N ALA A 6 9.18 -1.07 0.50
CA ALA A 6 9.16 -0.11 1.60
C ALA A 6 9.37 1.31 1.07
N THR A 7 8.59 2.28 1.59
CA THR A 7 8.76 3.71 1.36
C THR A 7 8.51 4.48 2.65
N GLN A 8 9.28 5.54 2.89
CA GLN A 8 9.05 6.41 4.05
C GLN A 8 7.95 7.45 3.81
N ASP A 9 7.50 7.62 2.55
CA ASP A 9 6.42 8.54 2.19
C ASP A 9 5.23 7.78 1.60
N LEU A 10 4.59 6.96 2.45
CA LEU A 10 3.39 6.23 2.04
C LEU A 10 2.22 7.18 1.76
N GLY A 11 2.13 8.30 2.50
CA GLY A 11 1.10 9.32 2.29
C GLY A 11 1.19 9.96 0.91
N GLY A 12 2.39 10.38 0.50
CA GLY A 12 2.66 10.92 -0.84
C GLY A 12 2.39 9.90 -1.94
N LEU A 13 2.81 8.64 -1.74
CA LEU A 13 2.48 7.55 -2.68
C LEU A 13 0.97 7.35 -2.80
N SER A 14 0.24 7.22 -1.69
CA SER A 14 -1.22 7.05 -1.71
C SER A 14 -1.94 8.22 -2.38
N ALA A 15 -1.47 9.45 -2.18
CA ALA A 15 -1.99 10.62 -2.88
C ALA A 15 -1.73 10.53 -4.39
N HIS A 16 -0.52 10.12 -4.79
CA HIS A 16 -0.18 9.90 -6.19
C HIS A 16 -1.07 8.83 -6.84
N LEU A 17 -1.27 7.69 -6.19
CA LEU A 17 -2.15 6.62 -6.67
C LEU A 17 -3.58 7.10 -6.87
N LYS A 18 -4.12 7.90 -5.94
CA LYS A 18 -5.45 8.54 -6.09
C LYS A 18 -5.51 9.44 -7.32
N THR A 19 -4.48 10.25 -7.57
CA THR A 19 -4.44 11.14 -8.76
C THR A 19 -4.39 10.35 -10.07
N LYS A 20 -3.91 9.11 -10.02
CA LYS A 20 -3.84 8.18 -11.16
C LYS A 20 -5.04 7.23 -11.23
N ASN A 21 -6.04 7.38 -10.35
CA ASN A 21 -7.18 6.46 -10.22
C ASN A 21 -6.77 4.99 -9.98
N VAL A 22 -5.62 4.77 -9.33
CA VAL A 22 -5.19 3.42 -8.93
C VAL A 22 -5.77 3.13 -7.55
N ILE A 23 -6.54 2.05 -7.45
CA ILE A 23 -7.13 1.59 -6.19
C ILE A 23 -6.04 0.87 -5.39
N PHE A 24 -5.96 1.20 -4.12
CA PHE A 24 -5.21 0.44 -3.12
C PHE A 24 -6.14 0.06 -1.98
N ASP A 25 -5.88 -1.07 -1.33
CA ASP A 25 -6.71 -1.62 -0.27
C ASP A 25 -5.92 -1.72 1.04
N ASP A 26 -6.64 -1.71 2.16
CA ASP A 26 -6.10 -2.20 3.42
C ASP A 26 -6.15 -3.74 3.50
N TRP A 27 -5.51 -4.32 4.52
CA TRP A 27 -5.55 -5.78 4.73
C TRP A 27 -6.97 -6.36 4.88
N THR A 28 -7.95 -5.55 5.27
CA THR A 28 -9.35 -5.96 5.40
C THR A 28 -10.16 -5.81 4.10
N GLY A 29 -9.52 -5.34 3.02
CA GLY A 29 -10.16 -5.10 1.72
C GLY A 29 -10.87 -3.75 1.61
N LYS A 30 -10.61 -2.81 2.52
CA LYS A 30 -11.20 -1.47 2.45
C LYS A 30 -10.41 -0.61 1.46
N LYS A 31 -11.10 -0.23 0.39
CA LYS A 31 -10.54 0.59 -0.69
C LYS A 31 -10.06 1.96 -0.20
N ASN A 32 -8.98 2.43 -0.81
CA ASN A 32 -8.33 3.71 -0.60
C ASN A 32 -8.01 4.03 0.87
N THR A 33 -7.74 2.99 1.67
CA THR A 33 -7.47 3.09 3.10
C THR A 33 -6.06 2.61 3.42
N ILE A 34 -5.34 3.39 4.23
CA ILE A 34 -4.05 2.99 4.79
C ILE A 34 -4.31 2.22 6.09
N LYS A 35 -3.68 1.06 6.24
CA LYS A 35 -3.70 0.31 7.50
C LYS A 35 -2.58 0.79 8.40
N HIS A 36 -2.94 1.41 9.52
CA HIS A 36 -2.03 1.65 10.63
C HIS A 36 -1.92 0.38 11.47
N ARG A 37 -0.71 -0.16 11.59
CA ARG A 37 -0.43 -1.35 12.40
C ARG A 37 0.02 -0.97 13.81
N SER A 38 -0.07 -1.91 14.74
CA SER A 38 0.32 -1.71 16.14
C SER A 38 1.82 -1.57 16.36
N ASP A 39 2.65 -1.96 15.39
CA ASP A 39 4.10 -1.82 15.40
C ASP A 39 4.59 -0.47 14.84
N GLY A 40 3.66 0.45 14.52
CA GLY A 40 3.99 1.77 13.97
C GLY A 40 4.26 1.77 12.47
N VAL A 41 4.03 0.65 11.78
CA VAL A 41 4.14 0.56 10.32
C VAL A 41 2.80 0.85 9.67
N ASP A 42 2.83 1.70 8.64
CA ASP A 42 1.70 1.92 7.76
C ASP A 42 1.81 1.01 6.54
N GLN A 43 0.66 0.52 6.05
CA GLN A 43 0.63 -0.50 5.01
C GLN A 43 -0.58 -0.35 4.08
N ILE A 44 -0.34 -0.60 2.79
CA ILE A 44 -1.38 -0.75 1.75
C ILE A 44 -1.05 -1.94 0.85
N TYR A 45 -2.06 -2.38 0.11
CA TYR A 45 -1.95 -3.38 -0.93
C TYR A 45 -2.44 -2.82 -2.26
N ILE A 46 -1.72 -3.09 -3.34
CA ILE A 46 -2.16 -2.80 -4.71
C ILE A 46 -2.12 -4.07 -5.55
N GLN A 47 -2.92 -4.09 -6.61
CA GLN A 47 -2.80 -5.10 -7.66
C GLN A 47 -2.20 -4.48 -8.91
N ASP A 48 -1.26 -5.19 -9.52
CA ASP A 48 -0.79 -4.86 -10.86
C ASP A 48 -1.82 -5.30 -11.94
N PRO A 49 -1.61 -4.94 -13.22
CA PRO A 49 -2.53 -5.33 -14.30
C PRO A 49 -2.69 -6.85 -14.50
N ASP A 50 -1.71 -7.64 -14.05
CA ASP A 50 -1.73 -9.10 -14.14
C ASP A 50 -2.39 -9.76 -12.90
N GLY A 51 -2.82 -8.95 -11.93
CA GLY A 51 -3.54 -9.37 -10.73
C GLY A 51 -2.63 -9.79 -9.57
N TYR A 52 -1.33 -9.53 -9.64
CA TYR A 52 -0.42 -9.80 -8.54
C TYR A 52 -0.55 -8.77 -7.43
N TRP A 53 -0.62 -9.25 -6.20
CA TRP A 53 -0.61 -8.40 -5.01
C TRP A 53 0.79 -7.91 -4.69
N ILE A 54 0.89 -6.59 -4.54
CA ILE A 54 2.09 -5.89 -4.11
C ILE A 54 1.78 -5.25 -2.77
N GLU A 55 2.55 -5.61 -1.76
CA GLU A 55 2.52 -4.97 -0.46
C GLU A 55 3.42 -3.73 -0.47
N ILE A 56 2.93 -2.62 0.05
CA ILE A 56 3.75 -1.41 0.25
C ILE A 56 3.59 -0.93 1.69
N ASN A 57 4.71 -0.74 2.39
CA ASN A 57 4.71 -0.38 3.80
C ASN A 57 5.80 0.66 4.16
N THR A 58 5.80 1.12 5.41
CA THR A 58 6.78 2.07 5.96
C THR A 58 7.82 1.43 6.88
N ALA A 59 8.08 0.13 6.75
CA ALA A 59 9.08 -0.53 7.59
C ALA A 59 10.49 0.01 7.30
N THR A 60 11.21 0.40 8.35
CA THR A 60 12.66 0.66 8.28
C THR A 60 13.42 -0.65 8.31
N HIS A 61 14.32 -0.84 7.35
CA HIS A 61 15.25 -1.97 7.26
C HIS A 61 16.67 -1.55 7.66
#